data_AF-A1HNP3-F1
#
_entry.id   AF-A1HNP3-F1
#
_cell.length_a   1.000
_cell.length_b   1.000
_cell.length_c   1.000
_cell.angle_alpha   90.00
_cell.angle_beta   90.00
_cell.angle_gamma   90.00
#
_symmetry.space_group_name_H-M   'P 1'
#
loop_
_entity.id
_entity.type
_entity.pdbx_description
1 polymer ?
#
loop_
_entity_poly.entity_id
_entity_poly.type
_entity_poly.pdbx_seq_one_letter_code
_entity_poly.pdbx_strand_id
1 'polypeptide(L)'
;MKKFVCTICGYVHEGNSAPDACPQCKAPATKFVEQATTGLSWADEHRIGVAAGVDAEIVEGLKMNFIGECTEVGMYLAMSRQADREGYPEVAEAYKRIAFEEAEHAAKFAELLGEVVHPSTKKNLELRVEAERGACEGKLAIAKKSKTAWLRCYS
;
A
#
# COMPACT_ATOMS: atom_id res chain seq x y z
N MET A 1 21.85 3.01 32.98
CA MET A 1 22.02 4.32 32.31
C MET A 1 21.23 4.30 31.03
N LYS A 2 20.44 5.35 30.77
CA LYS A 2 19.65 5.48 29.54
C LYS A 2 20.49 6.22 28.49
N LYS A 3 20.28 5.91 27.22
CA LYS A 3 20.89 6.65 26.11
C LYS A 3 19.83 7.51 25.45
N PHE A 4 20.12 8.79 25.27
CA PHE A 4 19.25 9.74 24.58
C PHE A 4 19.94 10.19 23.31
N VAL A 5 19.28 10.03 22.17
CA VAL A 5 19.83 10.43 20.87
C VAL A 5 19.11 11.67 20.38
N CYS A 6 19.86 12.70 20.02
CA CYS A 6 19.35 13.91 19.39
C CYS A 6 18.88 13.57 17.96
N THR A 7 17.59 13.78 17.65
CA THR A 7 17.03 13.51 16.31
C THR A 7 17.47 14.51 15.24
N ILE A 8 18.18 15.58 15.62
CA ILE A 8 18.65 16.61 14.69
C ILE A 8 20.09 16.35 14.22
N CYS A 9 21.00 16.00 15.13
CA CYS A 9 22.42 15.85 14.81
C CYS A 9 23.03 14.49 15.20
N GLY A 10 22.24 13.59 15.80
CA GLY A 10 22.72 12.27 16.21
C GLY A 10 23.57 12.24 17.49
N TYR A 11 23.73 13.36 18.20
CA TYR A 11 24.46 13.39 19.48
C TYR A 11 23.84 12.43 20.50
N VAL A 12 24.65 11.54 21.07
CA VAL A 12 24.24 10.57 22.08
C VAL A 12 24.63 11.07 23.47
N HIS A 13 23.63 11.25 24.34
CA HIS A 13 23.81 11.58 25.74
C HIS A 13 23.55 10.34 26.60
N GLU A 14 24.47 10.02 27.51
CA GLU A 14 24.31 8.92 28.46
C GLU A 14 24.02 9.50 29.86
N GLY A 15 22.83 9.21 30.40
CA GLY A 15 22.37 9.81 31.65
C GLY A 15 21.07 9.21 32.15
N ASN A 16 20.50 9.82 33.20
CA ASN A 16 19.16 9.46 33.70
C ASN A 16 18.05 10.25 33.00
N SER A 17 18.38 11.38 32.37
CA SER A 17 17.47 12.27 31.64
C SER A 17 18.16 12.89 30.41
N ALA A 18 17.38 13.37 29.44
CA ALA A 18 17.89 14.15 28.32
C ALA A 18 18.44 15.51 28.81
N PRO A 19 19.48 16.08 28.16
CA PRO A 19 20.00 17.40 28.50
C PRO A 19 19.05 18.50 28.02
N ASP A 20 19.01 19.64 28.72
CA ASP A 20 18.14 20.79 28.40
C ASP A 20 18.33 21.31 26.96
N ALA A 21 19.57 21.28 26.49
CA ALA A 21 19.93 21.58 25.11
C ALA A 21 21.05 20.65 24.61
N CYS A 22 20.98 20.29 23.34
CA CYS A 22 22.02 19.49 22.70
C CYS A 22 23.34 20.28 22.64
N PRO A 23 24.47 19.73 23.14
CA PRO A 23 25.75 20.44 23.14
C PRO A 23 26.35 20.62 21.73
N GLN A 24 25.90 19.85 20.72
CA GLN A 24 26.36 20.01 19.33
C GLN A 24 25.51 20.99 18.53
N CYS A 25 24.19 20.77 18.47
CA CYS A 25 23.31 21.54 17.57
C CYS A 25 22.37 22.51 18.30
N LYS A 26 22.45 22.59 19.64
CA LYS A 26 21.59 23.44 20.48
C LYS A 26 20.09 23.13 20.37
N ALA A 27 19.73 21.99 19.80
CA ALA A 27 18.35 21.51 19.78
C ALA A 27 17.80 21.38 21.21
N PRO A 28 16.53 21.76 21.45
CA PRO A 28 15.92 21.64 22.78
C PRO A 28 15.75 20.18 23.20
N ALA A 29 15.66 19.93 24.50
CA ALA A 29 15.46 18.59 25.10
C ALA A 29 14.34 17.76 24.45
N THR A 30 13.29 18.42 23.92
CA THR A 30 12.17 17.78 23.20
C THR A 30 12.58 17.00 21.95
N LYS A 31 13.79 17.23 21.43
CA LYS A 31 14.35 16.55 20.24
C LYS A 31 15.26 15.38 20.59
N PHE A 32 15.29 14.96 21.86
CA PHE A 32 15.96 13.75 22.27
C PHE A 32 14.98 12.59 22.40
N VAL A 33 15.33 11.44 21.81
CA VAL A 33 14.57 10.20 21.93
C VAL A 33 15.39 9.22 22.78
N GLU A 34 14.75 8.62 23.79
CA GLU A 34 15.36 7.55 24.58
C GLU A 34 15.55 6.31 23.69
N GLN A 35 16.79 5.89 23.51
CA GLN A 35 17.14 4.68 22.79
C GLN A 35 16.91 3.50 23.73
N ALA A 36 15.76 2.84 23.59
CA ALA A 36 15.46 1.62 24.32
C ALA A 36 16.46 0.53 23.90
N THR A 37 17.22 0.00 24.86
CA THR A 37 18.33 -0.95 24.65
C THR A 37 17.90 -2.36 24.23
N THR A 38 16.71 -2.53 23.67
CA THR A 38 16.16 -3.83 23.27
C THR A 38 15.50 -3.71 21.90
N GLY A 39 16.32 -3.89 20.86
CA GLY A 39 15.86 -4.06 19.48
C GLY A 39 16.88 -3.53 18.49
N LEU A 40 17.25 -4.33 17.50
CA LEU A 40 17.97 -3.84 16.32
C LEU A 40 17.08 -2.78 15.65
N SER A 41 17.53 -1.53 15.59
CA SER A 41 16.91 -0.51 14.75
C SER A 41 17.48 -0.64 13.34
N TRP A 42 16.65 -1.03 12.38
CA TRP A 42 17.04 -1.08 10.96
C TRP A 42 17.05 0.34 10.40
N ALA A 43 18.05 0.66 9.57
CA ALA A 43 18.25 2.01 9.04
C ALA A 43 17.08 2.47 8.14
N ASP A 44 16.44 1.53 7.45
CA ASP A 44 15.23 1.73 6.66
C ASP A 44 14.26 0.58 6.94
N GLU A 45 13.05 0.91 7.37
CA GLU A 45 11.96 -0.03 7.58
C GLU A 45 10.88 0.23 6.52
N HIS A 46 10.40 -0.83 5.88
CA HIS A 46 9.25 -0.73 4.99
C HIS A 46 8.01 -0.36 5.81
N ARG A 47 7.39 0.78 5.50
CA ARG A 47 6.23 1.31 6.21
C ARG A 47 5.09 1.52 5.22
N ILE A 48 3.91 1.04 5.60
CA ILE A 48 2.67 1.28 4.87
C ILE A 48 2.09 2.63 5.31
N GLY A 49 1.56 3.40 4.36
CA GLY A 49 0.89 4.68 4.59
C GLY A 49 1.83 5.86 4.75
N VAL A 50 3.02 5.82 4.14
CA VAL A 50 4.00 6.92 4.20
C VAL A 50 3.51 8.21 3.54
N ALA A 51 2.49 8.13 2.66
CA ALA A 51 1.85 9.30 2.07
C ALA A 51 0.90 10.03 3.04
N ALA A 52 0.71 9.54 4.26
CA ALA A 52 -0.15 10.19 5.26
C ALA A 52 0.39 11.60 5.62
N GLY A 53 -0.45 12.61 5.41
CA GLY A 53 -0.11 14.01 5.72
C GLY A 53 0.71 14.72 4.64
N VAL A 54 0.93 14.09 3.48
CA VAL A 54 1.46 14.72 2.27
C VAL A 54 0.37 15.57 1.59
N ASP A 55 0.78 16.47 0.70
CA ASP A 55 -0.13 17.32 -0.06
C ASP A 55 -1.25 16.54 -0.76
N ALA A 56 -2.46 17.11 -0.76
CA ALA A 56 -3.66 16.45 -1.28
C ALA A 56 -3.58 16.14 -2.78
N GLU A 57 -2.90 16.98 -3.57
CA GLU A 57 -2.68 16.75 -5.00
C GLU A 57 -1.80 15.52 -5.22
N ILE A 58 -0.77 15.34 -4.38
CA ILE A 58 0.11 14.16 -4.44
C ILE A 58 -0.67 12.90 -4.07
N VAL A 59 -1.47 12.95 -2.99
CA VAL A 59 -2.30 11.81 -2.57
C VAL A 59 -3.29 11.42 -3.66
N GLU A 60 -3.95 12.40 -4.29
CA GLU A 60 -4.86 12.13 -5.41
C GLU A 60 -4.12 11.57 -6.62
N GLY A 61 -2.94 12.10 -6.95
CA GLY A 61 -2.06 11.55 -7.97
C GLY A 61 -1.73 10.07 -7.72
N LEU A 62 -1.37 9.71 -6.50
CA LEU A 62 -1.09 8.32 -6.12
C LEU A 62 -2.33 7.42 -6.26
N LYS A 63 -3.53 7.93 -5.93
CA LYS A 63 -4.79 7.20 -6.12
C LYS A 63 -5.12 6.97 -7.59
N MET A 64 -4.95 8.00 -8.42
CA MET A 64 -5.16 7.89 -9.86
C MET A 64 -4.22 6.86 -10.48
N ASN A 65 -2.94 6.85 -10.08
CA ASN A 65 -1.99 5.83 -10.53
C ASN A 65 -2.42 4.44 -10.06
N PHE A 66 -2.75 4.26 -8.77
CA PHE A 66 -3.25 2.97 -8.26
C PHE A 66 -4.43 2.42 -9.07
N ILE A 67 -5.41 3.28 -9.40
CA ILE A 67 -6.58 2.90 -10.21
C ILE A 67 -6.18 2.58 -11.66
N GLY A 68 -5.26 3.37 -12.24
CA GLY A 68 -4.71 3.14 -13.58
C GLY A 68 -4.08 1.76 -13.70
N GLU A 69 -3.12 1.46 -12.82
CA GLU A 69 -2.40 0.18 -12.77
C GLU A 69 -3.39 -1.00 -12.58
N CYS A 70 -4.35 -0.87 -11.65
CA CYS A 70 -5.41 -1.89 -11.46
C CYS A 70 -6.26 -2.12 -12.72
N THR A 71 -6.49 -1.06 -13.50
CA THR A 71 -7.24 -1.15 -14.76
C THR A 71 -6.43 -1.91 -15.80
N GLU A 72 -5.12 -1.65 -15.89
CA GLU A 72 -4.21 -2.35 -16.80
C GLU A 72 -4.11 -3.84 -16.51
N VAL A 73 -4.07 -4.25 -15.23
CA VAL A 73 -4.16 -5.68 -14.85
C VAL A 73 -5.38 -6.35 -15.49
N GLY A 74 -6.56 -5.75 -15.34
CA GLY A 74 -7.80 -6.27 -15.91
C GLY A 74 -7.78 -6.30 -17.45
N MET A 75 -7.23 -5.25 -18.07
CA MET A 75 -7.10 -5.14 -19.52
C MET A 75 -6.17 -6.21 -20.09
N TYR A 76 -4.98 -6.39 -19.52
CA TYR A 76 -4.02 -7.39 -19.97
C TYR A 76 -4.53 -8.82 -19.78
N LEU A 77 -5.23 -9.11 -18.69
CA LEU A 77 -5.89 -10.42 -18.52
C LEU A 77 -7.01 -10.64 -19.56
N ALA A 78 -7.75 -9.61 -19.94
CA ALA A 78 -8.75 -9.71 -21.00
C ALA A 78 -8.12 -9.92 -22.38
N MET A 79 -7.03 -9.19 -22.69
CA MET A 79 -6.24 -9.36 -23.91
C MET A 79 -5.63 -10.76 -24.01
N SER A 80 -5.10 -11.28 -22.88
CA SER A 80 -4.60 -12.65 -22.79
C SER A 80 -5.66 -13.68 -23.20
N ARG A 81 -6.88 -13.56 -22.67
CA ARG A 81 -8.00 -14.45 -23.02
C ARG A 81 -8.39 -14.35 -24.49
N GLN A 82 -8.26 -13.17 -25.10
CA GLN A 82 -8.52 -12.99 -26.51
C GLN A 82 -7.44 -13.64 -27.37
N ALA A 83 -6.16 -13.46 -27.03
CA ALA A 83 -5.04 -14.11 -27.71
C ALA A 83 -5.14 -15.65 -27.66
N ASP A 84 -5.54 -16.23 -26.52
CA ASP A 84 -5.81 -17.66 -26.41
C ASP A 84 -6.91 -18.14 -27.38
N ARG A 85 -7.98 -17.36 -27.57
CA ARG A 85 -9.09 -17.70 -28.48
C ARG A 85 -8.69 -17.63 -29.96
N GLU A 86 -7.75 -16.75 -30.27
CA GLU A 86 -7.19 -16.60 -31.62
C GLU A 86 -6.10 -17.63 -31.92
N GLY A 87 -5.67 -18.42 -30.92
CA GLY A 87 -4.67 -19.46 -31.07
C GLY A 87 -3.24 -18.98 -30.89
N TYR A 88 -3.01 -17.90 -30.15
CA TYR A 88 -1.69 -17.33 -29.84
C TYR A 88 -1.31 -17.52 -28.35
N PRO A 89 -1.00 -18.75 -27.90
CA PRO A 89 -0.79 -19.04 -26.48
C PRO A 89 0.46 -18.34 -25.89
N GLU A 90 1.51 -18.13 -26.67
CA GLU A 90 2.72 -17.42 -26.21
C GLU A 90 2.43 -15.93 -25.96
N VAL A 91 1.59 -15.32 -26.79
CA VAL A 91 1.13 -13.94 -26.61
C VAL A 91 0.22 -13.84 -25.39
N ALA A 92 -0.68 -14.81 -25.22
CA ALA A 92 -1.54 -14.88 -24.05
C ALA A 92 -0.74 -14.99 -22.74
N GLU A 93 0.32 -15.79 -22.73
CA GLU A 93 1.24 -15.92 -21.60
C GLU A 93 2.02 -14.63 -21.35
N ALA A 94 2.50 -13.96 -22.40
CA ALA A 94 3.16 -12.66 -22.27
C ALA A 94 2.23 -11.64 -21.58
N TYR A 95 0.97 -11.54 -22.02
CA TYR A 95 0.00 -10.65 -21.38
C TYR A 95 -0.28 -10.99 -19.91
N LYS A 96 -0.30 -12.27 -19.52
CA LYS A 96 -0.44 -12.65 -18.09
C LYS A 96 0.74 -12.14 -17.26
N ARG A 97 1.96 -12.23 -17.79
CA ARG A 97 3.15 -11.74 -17.09
C ARG A 97 3.14 -10.23 -16.93
N ILE A 98 2.79 -9.50 -17.99
CA ILE A 98 2.64 -8.04 -17.93
C ILE A 98 1.56 -7.65 -16.90
N ALA A 99 0.43 -8.37 -16.87
CA ALA A 99 -0.59 -8.13 -15.85
C ALA A 99 -0.08 -8.30 -14.41
N PHE A 100 0.88 -9.21 -14.17
CA PHE A 100 1.52 -9.33 -12.85
C PHE A 100 2.52 -8.19 -12.57
N GLU A 101 3.19 -7.66 -13.60
CA GLU A 101 4.05 -6.48 -13.46
C GLU A 101 3.23 -5.24 -13.06
N GLU A 102 2.07 -5.00 -13.70
CA GLU A 102 1.19 -3.89 -13.32
C GLU A 102 0.54 -4.12 -11.94
N ALA A 103 0.29 -5.38 -11.56
CA ALA A 103 -0.17 -5.70 -10.21
C ALA A 103 0.88 -5.32 -9.14
N GLU A 104 2.17 -5.51 -9.44
CA GLU A 104 3.26 -5.05 -8.57
C GLU A 104 3.35 -3.52 -8.50
N HIS A 105 3.10 -2.82 -9.60
CA HIS A 105 3.00 -1.35 -9.60
C HIS A 105 1.83 -0.87 -8.73
N ALA A 106 0.64 -1.45 -8.91
CA ALA A 106 -0.53 -1.15 -8.09
C ALA A 106 -0.26 -1.42 -6.60
N ALA A 107 0.39 -2.55 -6.26
CA ALA A 107 0.72 -2.89 -4.88
C ALA A 107 1.59 -1.84 -4.19
N LYS A 108 2.62 -1.32 -4.90
CA LYS A 108 3.48 -0.25 -4.37
C LYS A 108 2.70 1.03 -4.09
N PHE A 109 1.81 1.45 -4.99
CA PHE A 109 0.96 2.63 -4.75
C PHE A 109 0.00 2.42 -3.57
N ALA A 110 -0.58 1.22 -3.44
CA ALA A 110 -1.42 0.86 -2.31
C ALA A 110 -0.66 0.94 -0.97
N GLU A 111 0.57 0.43 -0.92
CA GLU A 111 1.44 0.51 0.26
C GLU A 111 1.80 1.95 0.61
N LEU A 112 2.11 2.80 -0.38
CA LEU A 112 2.39 4.23 -0.16
C LEU A 112 1.18 4.95 0.44
N LEU A 113 -0.01 4.71 -0.12
CA LEU A 113 -1.25 5.33 0.33
C LEU A 113 -1.68 4.85 1.72
N GLY A 114 -1.60 3.54 1.98
CA GLY A 114 -2.07 2.94 3.24
C GLY A 114 -3.58 3.02 3.48
N GLU A 115 -4.37 3.40 2.47
CA GLU A 115 -5.83 3.48 2.56
C GLU A 115 -6.53 2.13 2.29
N VAL A 116 -5.96 1.34 1.37
CA VAL A 116 -6.52 0.04 0.93
C VAL A 116 -5.78 -1.16 1.52
N VAL A 117 -4.68 -0.92 2.24
CA VAL A 117 -3.87 -1.93 2.92
C VAL A 117 -3.41 -1.41 4.27
N HIS A 118 -3.53 -2.22 5.30
CA HIS A 118 -3.13 -1.92 6.67
C HIS A 118 -1.81 -2.64 7.01
N PRO A 119 -0.96 -2.10 7.89
CA PRO A 119 0.23 -2.79 8.42
C PRO A 119 -0.03 -4.13 9.15
N SER A 120 -1.29 -4.52 9.37
CA SER A 120 -1.65 -5.71 10.13
C SER A 120 -2.37 -6.69 9.22
N THR A 121 -1.78 -7.87 9.02
CA THR A 121 -2.38 -8.96 8.22
C THR A 121 -3.76 -9.37 8.75
N LYS A 122 -3.92 -9.41 10.08
CA LYS A 122 -5.22 -9.70 10.71
C LYS A 122 -6.27 -8.67 10.28
N LYS A 123 -5.93 -7.39 10.35
CA LYS A 123 -6.84 -6.31 9.97
C LYS A 123 -7.17 -6.36 8.47
N ASN A 124 -6.19 -6.62 7.61
CA ASN A 124 -6.41 -6.80 6.17
C ASN A 124 -7.40 -7.94 5.90
N LEU A 125 -7.26 -9.07 6.59
CA LEU A 125 -8.16 -10.20 6.44
C LEU A 125 -9.59 -9.85 6.86
N GLU A 126 -9.77 -9.20 8.00
CA GLU A 126 -11.08 -8.73 8.48
C GLU A 126 -11.75 -7.80 7.47
N LEU A 127 -11.00 -6.80 6.97
CA LEU A 127 -11.50 -5.85 5.97
C LEU A 127 -11.88 -6.54 4.65
N ARG A 128 -11.11 -7.55 4.20
CA ARG A 128 -11.46 -8.32 3.00
C ARG A 128 -12.71 -9.17 3.20
N VAL A 129 -12.88 -9.80 4.35
CA VAL A 129 -14.09 -10.58 4.67
C VAL A 129 -15.33 -9.68 4.65
N GLU A 130 -15.24 -8.50 5.26
CA GLU A 130 -16.33 -7.51 5.26
C GLU A 130 -16.66 -7.03 3.83
N ALA A 131 -15.63 -6.68 3.05
CA ALA A 131 -15.80 -6.24 1.66
C ALA A 131 -16.46 -7.31 0.78
N GLU A 132 -16.06 -8.58 0.88
CA GLU A 132 -16.65 -9.66 0.08
C GLU A 132 -18.11 -9.94 0.44
N ARG A 133 -18.47 -9.80 1.72
CA ARG A 133 -19.87 -9.93 2.16
C ARG A 133 -20.75 -8.87 1.51
N GLY A 134 -20.30 -7.60 1.51
CA GLY A 134 -21.01 -6.52 0.82
C GLY A 134 -21.03 -6.67 -0.71
N ALA A 135 -19.93 -7.12 -1.31
CA ALA A 135 -19.82 -7.30 -2.76
C ALA A 135 -20.77 -8.39 -3.30
N CYS A 136 -21.03 -9.45 -2.54
CA CYS A 136 -22.00 -10.49 -2.91
C CYS A 136 -23.41 -9.91 -3.17
N GLU A 137 -23.84 -8.96 -2.35
CA GLU A 137 -25.14 -8.30 -2.48
C GLU A 137 -25.21 -7.44 -3.75
N GLY A 138 -24.15 -6.65 -4.00
CA GLY A 138 -24.04 -5.82 -5.19
C GLY A 138 -24.01 -6.62 -6.49
N LYS A 139 -23.21 -7.70 -6.54
CA LYS A 139 -23.13 -8.61 -7.69
C LYS A 139 -24.49 -9.24 -7.99
N LEU A 140 -25.21 -9.67 -6.95
CA LEU A 140 -26.56 -10.24 -7.10
C LEU A 140 -27.56 -9.21 -7.66
N ALA A 141 -27.51 -7.96 -7.19
CA ALA A 141 -28.38 -6.89 -7.67
C ALA A 141 -28.14 -6.57 -9.15
N ILE A 142 -26.87 -6.49 -9.58
CA ILE A 142 -26.51 -6.26 -10.98
C ILE A 142 -26.92 -7.46 -11.85
N ALA A 143 -26.64 -8.69 -11.42
CA ALA A 143 -27.02 -9.90 -12.16
C ALA A 143 -28.55 -9.98 -12.42
N LYS A 144 -29.37 -9.56 -11.44
CA LYS A 144 -30.83 -9.45 -11.61
C LYS A 144 -31.21 -8.43 -12.69
N LYS A 145 -30.58 -7.24 -12.70
CA LYS A 145 -30.82 -6.19 -13.71
C LYS A 145 -30.35 -6.59 -15.11
N SER A 146 -29.23 -7.30 -15.23
CA SER A 146 -28.69 -7.74 -16.53
C SER A 146 -29.58 -8.79 -17.22
N LYS A 147 -30.22 -9.69 -16.46
CA LYS A 147 -31.19 -10.65 -16.99
C LYS A 147 -32.41 -9.97 -17.63
N THR A 148 -32.87 -8.86 -17.06
CA THR A 148 -33.93 -8.03 -17.64
C THR A 148 -33.48 -7.25 -18.90
N ALA A 149 -32.18 -7.02 -19.06
CA ALA A 149 -31.61 -6.29 -20.20
C ALA A 149 -31.09 -7.20 -21.34
N TRP A 150 -31.41 -8.50 -21.33
CA TRP A 150 -30.97 -9.50 -22.34
C TRP A 150 -29.45 -9.64 -22.53
N LEU A 151 -28.64 -9.09 -21.62
CA LEU A 151 -27.21 -9.38 -21.57
C LEU A 151 -27.04 -10.78 -20.99
N ARG A 152 -26.64 -11.76 -21.81
CA ARG A 152 -26.25 -13.09 -21.31
C ARG A 152 -25.09 -12.91 -20.32
N CYS A 153 -25.37 -13.10 -19.04
CA CYS A 153 -24.37 -13.08 -17.98
C CYS A 153 -23.27 -14.11 -18.28
N TYR A 154 -22.09 -13.64 -18.64
CA TYR A 154 -20.84 -14.33 -18.31
C TYR A 154 -20.46 -13.87 -16.91
N SER A 155 -21.04 -14.50 -15.89
CA SER A 155 -20.58 -14.42 -14.51
C SER A 155 -20.19 -15.81 -14.04
#